data_AF-A0A6C0D6J2-F1
#
_entry.id   AF-A0A6C0D6J2-F1
#
_cell.length_a   1.000
_cell.length_b   1.000
_cell.length_c   1.000
_cell.angle_alpha   90.00
_cell.angle_beta   90.00
_cell.angle_gamma   90.00
#
_symmetry.space_group_name_H-M   'P 1'
#
loop_
_entity.id
_entity.type
_entity.pdbx_description
1 polymer ?
#
loop_
_entity_poly.entity_id
_entity_poly.type
_entity_poly.pdbx_seq_one_letter_code
_entity_poly.pdbx_strand_id
1 'polypeptide(L)'
;MLEIDIVAPIVVGALIGIVISYLFVKHGSVNRYQANVFGLNSNNLITGVTLFCIVGGIATLAGMSAIIKDIEFIIKEPYLFTLETLLMGLLPTIALVVVIYLRTNKFNNKNVIEASALFIKFAALHVLLQISGYYRYVFSE
;
A
#
# COMPACT_ATOMS: atom_id res chain seq x y z
N MET A 1 7.35 25.03 -1.56
CA MET A 1 8.48 24.55 -2.39
C MET A 1 8.47 23.03 -2.22
N LEU A 2 8.34 22.23 -3.28
CA LEU A 2 8.37 20.77 -3.15
C LEU A 2 9.77 20.35 -2.73
N GLU A 3 9.90 19.65 -1.60
CA GLU A 3 11.19 19.19 -1.08
C GLU A 3 11.83 18.20 -2.06
N ILE A 4 13.14 18.37 -2.31
CA ILE A 4 13.93 17.52 -3.20
C ILE A 4 13.80 16.05 -2.80
N ASP A 5 13.65 15.78 -1.51
CA ASP A 5 13.52 14.45 -0.91
C ASP A 5 12.23 13.73 -1.35
N ILE A 6 11.19 14.47 -1.75
CA ILE A 6 9.94 13.92 -2.28
C ILE A 6 10.01 13.81 -3.81
N VAL A 7 10.58 14.81 -4.48
CA VAL A 7 10.62 14.87 -5.95
C VAL A 7 11.59 13.84 -6.53
N ALA A 8 12.75 13.64 -5.92
CA ALA A 8 13.79 12.77 -6.45
C ALA A 8 13.36 11.29 -6.57
N PRO A 9 12.73 10.66 -5.55
CA PRO A 9 12.24 9.29 -5.66
C PRO A 9 11.17 9.11 -6.76
N ILE A 10 10.29 10.10 -6.93
CA ILE A 10 9.24 10.07 -7.96
C ILE A 10 9.87 10.11 -9.35
N VAL A 11 10.82 11.01 -9.57
CA VAL A 11 11.51 11.14 -10.86
C VAL A 11 12.32 9.88 -11.18
N VAL A 12 13.05 9.33 -10.21
CA VAL A 12 13.80 8.08 -10.38
C VAL A 12 12.86 6.92 -10.71
N GLY A 13 11.75 6.79 -9.99
CA GLY A 13 10.73 5.76 -10.25
C GLY A 13 10.13 5.88 -11.66
N ALA A 14 9.83 7.10 -12.10
CA ALA A 14 9.31 7.35 -13.45
C ALA A 14 10.33 6.98 -14.54
N LEU A 15 11.61 7.35 -14.37
CA LEU A 15 12.67 7.01 -15.31
C LEU A 15 12.88 5.49 -15.41
N ILE A 16 12.92 4.79 -14.28
CA ILE A 16 13.01 3.33 -14.25
C ILE A 16 11.81 2.71 -14.97
N GLY A 17 10.60 3.21 -14.71
CA GLY A 17 9.38 2.78 -15.38
C GLY A 17 9.46 2.90 -16.90
N ILE A 18 9.92 4.05 -17.41
CA ILE A 18 10.12 4.28 -18.85
C ILE A 18 11.11 3.28 -19.45
N VAL A 19 12.25 3.05 -18.79
CA VAL A 19 13.27 2.09 -19.25
C VAL A 19 12.70 0.68 -19.31
N ILE A 20 11.98 0.25 -18.27
CA ILE A 20 11.34 -1.08 -18.23
C ILE A 20 10.30 -1.20 -19.35
N SER A 21 9.42 -0.21 -19.53
CA SER A 21 8.43 -0.21 -20.61
C SER A 21 9.09 -0.31 -21.99
N TYR A 22 10.17 0.42 -22.22
CA TYR A 22 10.92 0.34 -23.48
C TYR A 22 11.48 -1.06 -23.74
N LEU A 23 12.03 -1.72 -22.71
CA LEU A 23 12.55 -3.08 -22.83
C LEU A 23 11.47 -4.09 -23.21
N PHE A 24 10.27 -3.98 -22.62
CA PHE A 24 9.12 -4.83 -22.96
C PHE A 24 8.61 -4.61 -24.38
N VAL A 25 8.60 -3.38 -24.87
CA VAL A 25 8.18 -3.08 -26.25
C VAL A 25 9.19 -3.62 -27.27
N LYS A 26 10.49 -3.45 -27.02
CA LYS A 26 11.54 -3.76 -28.01
C LYS A 26 11.97 -5.22 -28.02
N HIS A 27 11.99 -5.88 -26.87
CA HIS A 27 12.53 -7.24 -26.72
C HIS A 27 11.47 -8.27 -26.28
N GLY A 28 10.22 -7.84 -26.09
CA GLY A 28 9.13 -8.72 -25.68
C GLY A 28 8.54 -9.50 -26.84
N SER A 29 8.33 -10.82 -26.66
CA SER A 29 7.41 -11.54 -27.54
C SER A 29 5.98 -11.21 -27.14
N VAL A 30 5.19 -10.70 -28.10
CA VAL A 30 3.85 -10.15 -27.82
C VAL A 30 2.81 -11.25 -28.00
N ASN A 31 2.18 -11.66 -26.90
CA ASN A 31 0.86 -12.29 -26.92
C ASN A 31 -0.18 -11.20 -26.59
N ARG A 32 -1.45 -11.35 -27.01
CA ARG A 32 -2.49 -10.28 -26.93
C ARG A 32 -2.66 -9.59 -25.56
N TYR A 33 -2.15 -10.17 -24.47
CA TYR A 33 -2.24 -9.64 -23.11
C TYR A 33 -0.94 -9.75 -22.29
N GLN A 34 0.16 -10.26 -22.86
CA GLN A 34 1.39 -10.55 -22.11
C GLN A 34 2.61 -10.30 -22.99
N ALA A 35 3.62 -9.64 -22.43
CA ALA A 35 4.93 -9.48 -23.03
C ALA A 35 5.94 -10.32 -22.26
N ASN A 36 6.74 -11.12 -22.96
CA ASN A 36 7.73 -12.00 -22.35
C ASN A 36 9.13 -11.52 -22.74
N VAL A 37 9.93 -11.11 -21.77
CA VAL A 37 11.29 -10.59 -21.96
C VAL A 37 12.25 -11.47 -21.18
N PHE A 38 13.22 -12.10 -21.85
CA PHE A 38 14.19 -13.02 -21.23
C PHE A 38 13.55 -14.15 -20.38
N GLY A 39 12.38 -14.66 -20.79
CA GLY A 39 11.65 -15.70 -20.06
C GLY A 39 10.85 -15.21 -18.85
N LEU A 40 10.86 -13.90 -18.57
CA LEU A 40 10.04 -13.27 -17.55
C LEU A 40 8.75 -12.71 -18.14
N ASN A 41 7.62 -13.20 -17.61
CA ASN A 41 6.28 -12.72 -17.94
C ASN A 41 6.04 -11.33 -17.32
N SER A 42 5.57 -10.37 -18.13
CA SER A 42 5.23 -9.01 -17.67
C SER A 42 4.27 -9.00 -16.48
N ASN A 43 3.29 -9.90 -16.42
CA ASN A 43 2.37 -9.99 -15.29
C ASN A 43 3.08 -10.41 -14.01
N ASN A 44 3.98 -11.39 -14.10
CA ASN A 44 4.74 -11.87 -12.94
C ASN A 44 5.71 -10.78 -12.46
N LEU A 45 6.33 -10.04 -13.38
CA LEU A 45 7.21 -8.93 -13.03
C LEU A 45 6.44 -7.81 -12.33
N ILE A 46 5.34 -7.33 -12.93
CA ILE A 46 4.53 -6.23 -12.35
C ILE A 46 3.99 -6.65 -10.97
N THR A 47 3.43 -7.86 -10.86
CA THR A 47 2.93 -8.39 -9.59
C THR A 47 4.06 -8.52 -8.57
N GLY A 48 5.22 -9.04 -8.96
CA GLY A 48 6.38 -9.20 -8.07
C GLY A 48 6.93 -7.86 -7.58
N VAL A 49 7.09 -6.87 -8.47
CA VAL A 49 7.51 -5.51 -8.10
C VAL A 49 6.49 -4.85 -7.19
N THR A 50 5.20 -5.01 -7.47
CA THR A 50 4.12 -4.46 -6.64
C THR A 50 4.16 -5.06 -5.23
N LEU A 51 4.29 -6.39 -5.13
CA LEU A 51 4.43 -7.07 -3.84
C LEU A 51 5.71 -6.65 -3.11
N PHE A 52 6.82 -6.50 -3.82
CA PHE A 52 8.08 -6.03 -3.25
C PHE A 52 7.93 -4.60 -2.68
N CYS A 53 7.31 -3.68 -3.41
CA CYS A 53 7.07 -2.32 -2.93
C CYS A 53 6.16 -2.31 -1.69
N ILE A 54 5.09 -3.11 -1.69
CA ILE A 54 4.16 -3.19 -0.56
C ILE A 54 4.85 -3.78 0.67
N VAL A 55 5.48 -4.96 0.53
CA VAL A 55 6.13 -5.66 1.66
C VAL A 55 7.35 -4.87 2.14
N GLY A 56 8.15 -4.35 1.22
CA GLY A 56 9.30 -3.50 1.53
C GLY A 56 8.88 -2.23 2.25
N GLY A 57 7.85 -1.54 1.77
CA GLY A 57 7.31 -0.35 2.42
C GLY A 57 6.80 -0.63 3.85
N ILE A 58 6.05 -1.72 4.04
CA ILE A 58 5.61 -2.14 5.38
C ILE A 58 6.80 -2.46 6.28
N ALA A 59 7.81 -3.17 5.78
CA ALA A 59 9.01 -3.51 6.54
C ALA A 59 9.82 -2.27 6.95
N THR A 60 9.97 -1.31 6.03
CA THR A 60 10.62 -0.02 6.32
C THR A 60 9.85 0.76 7.37
N LEU A 61 8.53 0.88 7.23
CA LEU A 61 7.68 1.54 8.24
C LEU A 61 7.79 0.85 9.59
N ALA A 62 7.75 -0.49 9.63
CA ALA A 62 7.94 -1.24 10.87
C ALA A 62 9.31 -0.99 11.50
N GLY A 63 10.38 -0.93 10.69
CA GLY A 63 11.72 -0.56 11.15
C GLY A 63 11.79 0.86 11.71
N MET A 64 11.19 1.83 11.03
CA MET A 64 11.11 3.22 11.50
C MET A 64 10.31 3.35 12.79
N SER A 65 9.17 2.64 12.89
CA SER A 65 8.37 2.55 14.11
C SER A 65 9.14 1.98 15.29
N ALA A 66 10.08 1.06 15.06
CA ALA A 66 10.94 0.54 16.12
C ALA A 66 11.99 1.56 16.60
N ILE A 67 12.39 2.51 15.76
CA ILE A 67 13.44 3.50 16.04
C ILE A 67 12.85 4.79 16.64
N ILE A 68 11.86 5.39 15.97
CA ILE A 68 11.34 6.73 16.30
C ILE A 68 10.31 6.67 17.44
N LYS A 69 9.48 5.61 17.49
CA LYS A 69 8.47 5.36 18.52
C LYS A 69 7.66 6.62 18.90
N ASP A 70 6.97 7.22 17.94
CA ASP A 70 6.05 8.32 18.22
C ASP A 70 4.74 7.79 18.81
N ILE A 71 4.72 7.67 20.14
CA ILE A 71 3.57 7.17 20.92
C ILE A 71 2.85 8.29 21.66
N GLU A 72 3.27 9.55 21.49
CA GLU A 72 2.78 10.69 22.25
C GLU A 72 1.26 10.87 22.07
N PHE A 73 0.78 10.78 20.83
CA PHE A 73 -0.64 10.87 20.51
C PHE A 73 -1.45 9.71 21.11
N ILE A 74 -0.91 8.49 21.06
CA ILE A 74 -1.57 7.29 21.58
C ILE A 74 -1.78 7.41 23.10
N ILE A 75 -0.81 7.98 23.81
CA ILE A 75 -0.87 8.18 25.25
C ILE A 75 -1.81 9.33 25.62
N LYS A 76 -1.73 10.45 24.89
CA LYS A 76 -2.51 11.66 25.22
C LYS A 76 -3.99 11.52 24.88
N GLU A 77 -4.32 10.93 23.73
CA GLU A 77 -5.68 10.87 23.19
C GLU A 77 -6.05 9.44 22.74
N PRO A 78 -6.04 8.44 23.65
CA PRO A 78 -6.21 7.02 23.30
C PRO A 78 -7.56 6.70 22.62
N TYR A 79 -8.60 7.46 22.98
CA TYR A 79 -9.94 7.30 22.38
C TYR A 79 -9.98 7.77 20.93
N LEU A 80 -9.36 8.92 20.61
CA LEU A 80 -9.27 9.43 19.24
C LEU A 80 -8.43 8.49 18.39
N PHE A 81 -7.27 8.04 18.90
CA PHE A 81 -6.44 7.06 18.20
C PHE A 81 -7.21 5.75 17.88
N THR A 82 -8.00 5.25 18.84
CA THR A 82 -8.83 4.06 18.61
C THR A 82 -9.88 4.32 17.53
N LEU A 83 -10.56 5.47 17.58
CA LEU A 83 -11.55 5.85 16.58
C LEU A 83 -10.93 5.97 15.18
N GLU A 84 -9.80 6.66 15.05
CA GLU A 84 -9.06 6.79 13.80
C GLU A 84 -8.63 5.42 13.27
N THR A 85 -8.07 4.56 14.12
CA THR A 85 -7.67 3.20 13.73
C THR A 85 -8.85 2.38 13.21
N LEU A 86 -10.01 2.46 13.88
CA LEU A 86 -11.23 1.80 13.44
C LEU A 86 -11.71 2.37 12.10
N LEU A 87 -11.74 3.69 11.94
CA LEU A 87 -12.19 4.34 10.70
C LEU A 87 -11.26 4.01 9.52
N MET A 88 -9.95 4.03 9.74
CA MET A 88 -8.94 3.70 8.73
C MET A 88 -9.04 2.24 8.27
N GLY A 89 -9.39 1.31 9.15
CA GLY A 89 -9.70 -0.07 8.76
C GLY A 89 -11.06 -0.20 8.06
N LEU A 90 -12.08 0.47 8.58
CA LEU A 90 -13.49 0.26 8.23
C LEU A 90 -13.87 0.89 6.88
N LEU A 91 -13.44 2.13 6.61
CA LEU A 91 -13.77 2.84 5.37
C LEU A 91 -13.39 2.06 4.09
N PRO A 92 -12.13 1.60 3.90
CA PRO A 92 -11.76 0.83 2.72
C PRO A 92 -12.46 -0.53 2.68
N THR A 93 -12.75 -1.12 3.85
CA THR A 93 -13.44 -2.40 3.96
C THR A 93 -14.90 -2.30 3.54
N ILE A 94 -15.61 -1.22 3.91
CA ILE A 94 -17.00 -0.97 3.49
C ILE A 94 -17.09 -0.91 1.96
N ALA A 95 -16.17 -0.21 1.30
CA ALA A 95 -16.17 -0.12 -0.16
C ALA A 95 -16.11 -1.52 -0.80
N LEU A 96 -15.23 -2.40 -0.30
CA LEU A 96 -15.14 -3.78 -0.77
C LEU A 96 -16.44 -4.56 -0.50
N VAL A 97 -16.99 -4.46 0.71
CA VAL A 97 -18.23 -5.12 1.12
C VAL A 97 -19.41 -4.72 0.22
N VAL A 98 -19.54 -3.42 -0.08
CA VAL A 98 -20.57 -2.88 -0.96
C VAL A 98 -20.41 -3.43 -2.38
N VAL A 99 -19.18 -3.41 -2.93
CA VAL A 99 -18.90 -3.95 -4.26
C VAL A 99 -19.23 -5.43 -4.35
N ILE A 100 -18.84 -6.22 -3.33
CA ILE A 100 -19.17 -7.65 -3.25
C ILE A 100 -20.69 -7.83 -3.26
N TYR A 101 -21.41 -7.12 -2.39
CA TYR A 101 -22.86 -7.25 -2.28
C TYR A 101 -23.56 -6.90 -3.59
N LEU A 102 -23.22 -5.77 -4.22
CA LEU A 102 -23.80 -5.34 -5.49
C LEU A 102 -23.51 -6.32 -6.64
N ARG A 103 -22.37 -7.03 -6.59
CA ARG A 103 -21.99 -7.98 -7.64
C ARG A 103 -22.61 -9.36 -7.47
N THR A 104 -22.70 -9.85 -6.24
CA THR A 104 -23.08 -11.25 -5.97
C THR A 104 -24.48 -11.39 -5.37
N ASN A 105 -25.08 -10.30 -4.88
CA ASN A 105 -26.30 -10.27 -4.06
C ASN A 105 -26.28 -11.24 -2.85
N LYS A 106 -25.09 -11.72 -2.46
CA LYS A 106 -24.92 -12.74 -1.41
C LYS A 106 -23.60 -12.52 -0.67
N PHE A 107 -23.68 -12.55 0.66
CA PHE A 107 -22.52 -12.60 1.53
C PHE A 107 -22.23 -14.04 1.93
N ASN A 108 -20.99 -14.50 1.73
CA ASN A 108 -20.54 -15.81 2.18
C ASN A 108 -19.39 -15.66 3.18
N ASN A 109 -19.03 -16.75 3.86
CA ASN A 109 -17.96 -16.74 4.86
C ASN A 109 -16.61 -16.31 4.28
N LYS A 110 -16.34 -16.62 3.01
CA LYS A 110 -15.11 -16.20 2.32
C LYS A 110 -15.01 -14.68 2.21
N ASN A 111 -16.11 -14.01 1.84
CA ASN A 111 -16.18 -12.55 1.74
C ASN A 111 -15.97 -11.88 3.11
N VAL A 112 -16.49 -12.48 4.18
CA VAL A 112 -16.27 -11.99 5.55
C VAL A 112 -14.79 -12.10 5.92
N ILE A 113 -14.14 -13.23 5.63
CA ILE A 113 -12.71 -13.42 5.90
C ILE A 113 -11.88 -12.41 5.10
N GLU A 114 -12.18 -12.20 3.82
CA GLU A 114 -11.48 -11.24 2.96
C GLU A 114 -11.66 -9.79 3.43
N ALA A 115 -12.89 -9.41 3.82
CA ALA A 115 -13.18 -8.09 4.38
C ALA A 115 -12.46 -7.86 5.72
N SER A 116 -12.50 -8.83 6.62
CA SER A 116 -11.78 -8.77 7.91
C SER A 116 -10.27 -8.69 7.72
N ALA A 117 -9.71 -9.44 6.77
CA ALA A 117 -8.29 -9.37 6.44
C ALA A 117 -7.91 -7.99 5.89
N LEU A 118 -8.77 -7.35 5.09
CA LEU A 118 -8.55 -6.00 4.59
C LEU A 118 -8.59 -4.97 5.73
N PHE A 119 -9.59 -5.07 6.61
CA PHE A 119 -9.71 -4.23 7.79
C PHE A 119 -8.45 -4.25 8.65
N ILE A 120 -7.97 -5.46 9.00
CA ILE A 120 -6.77 -5.65 9.82
C ILE A 120 -5.54 -5.05 9.15
N LYS A 121 -5.39 -5.21 7.82
CA LYS A 121 -4.25 -4.64 7.09
C LYS A 121 -4.21 -3.13 7.17
N PHE A 122 -5.34 -2.45 6.94
CA PHE A 122 -5.37 -0.99 6.99
C PHE A 122 -5.28 -0.44 8.42
N ALA A 123 -5.91 -1.11 9.39
CA ALA A 123 -5.75 -0.76 10.79
C ALA A 123 -4.28 -0.89 11.24
N ALA A 124 -3.62 -2.00 10.92
CA ALA A 124 -2.21 -2.21 11.22
C ALA A 124 -1.30 -1.19 10.51
N LEU A 125 -1.59 -0.88 9.24
CA LEU A 125 -0.85 0.15 8.50
C LEU A 125 -0.98 1.51 9.17
N HIS A 126 -2.18 1.91 9.60
CA HIS A 126 -2.39 3.17 10.31
C HIS A 126 -1.60 3.22 11.63
N VAL A 127 -1.62 2.13 12.42
CA VAL A 127 -0.80 2.02 13.64
C VAL A 127 0.69 2.17 13.33
N LEU A 128 1.19 1.53 12.26
CA LEU A 128 2.59 1.68 11.85
C LEU A 128 2.93 3.11 11.43
N LEU A 129 2.05 3.79 10.68
CA LEU A 129 2.24 5.18 10.29
C LEU A 129 2.24 6.13 11.49
N GLN A 130 1.38 5.88 12.48
CA GLN A 130 1.37 6.66 13.72
C GLN A 130 2.69 6.49 14.48
N ILE A 131 3.09 5.24 14.76
CA ILE A 131 4.26 4.95 15.61
C ILE A 131 5.58 5.32 14.91
N SER A 132 5.64 5.29 13.58
CA SER A 132 6.82 5.75 12.83
C SER A 132 7.02 7.26 12.86
N GLY A 133 6.07 8.02 13.42
CA GLY A 133 6.10 9.48 13.39
C GLY A 133 5.80 10.05 12.00
N TYR A 134 5.34 9.21 11.06
CA TYR A 134 5.06 9.62 9.68
C TYR A 134 4.02 10.74 9.64
N TYR A 135 2.93 10.62 10.40
CA TYR A 135 1.89 11.65 10.44
C TYR A 135 2.40 12.95 11.04
N ARG A 136 3.23 12.89 12.09
CA ARG A 136 3.86 14.08 12.67
C ARG A 136 4.79 14.76 11.67
N TYR A 137 5.53 14.00 10.87
CA TYR A 137 6.40 14.55 9.83
C TYR A 137 5.60 15.19 8.67
N VAL A 138 4.56 14.52 8.18
CA VAL A 138 3.80 14.98 7.02
C VAL A 138 2.86 16.14 7.36
N PHE A 139 2.30 16.14 8.58
CA PHE A 139 1.32 17.12 9.03
C PHE A 139 1.87 18.05 10.11
N SER A 140 3.21 18.19 10.26
CA SER A 140 3.79 19.23 11.10
C SER A 140 3.59 20.60 10.46
N GLU A 141 2.43 21.19 10.71
CA GLU A 141 2.20 22.64 10.72
C GLU A 141 2.15 23.14 12.17
#